data_AF-A0A5T1BPQ2-F1
#
_entry.id   AF-A0A5T1BPQ2-F1
#
_cell.length_a   1.000
_cell.length_b   1.000
_cell.length_c   1.000
_cell.angle_alpha   90.00
_cell.angle_beta   90.00
_cell.angle_gamma   90.00
#
_symmetry.space_group_name_H-M   'P 1'
#
loop_
_entity.id
_entity.type
_entity.pdbx_description
1 polymer ?
#
loop_
_entity_poly.entity_id
_entity_poly.type
_entity_poly.pdbx_seq_one_letter_code
_entity_poly.pdbx_strand_id
1 'polypeptide(L)'
;MKKAKLIFKDNTPFSLDFDDFYFNSKDGLNESKFVYTHSFEWKNQENFIIAESGFGIGLNFFLTLKRFLQTTPSKRPKKLFYISVEAFYIEKEQLREIYQKLGFYEEFKELLEQFLKFYPKAKEGIYRFYFEDCFLDLVFEDIA
;
A
#
# COMPACT_ATOMS: atom_id res chain seq x y z
N MET A 1 -0.34 -12.36 15.05
CA MET A 1 -0.92 -11.75 13.84
C MET A 1 -1.90 -12.69 13.15
N LYS A 2 -3.10 -12.18 12.80
CA LYS A 2 -4.18 -12.97 12.19
C LYS A 2 -4.14 -12.83 10.66
N LYS A 3 -4.59 -13.85 9.94
CA LYS A 3 -4.80 -13.77 8.49
C LYS A 3 -6.07 -12.98 8.21
N ALA A 4 -6.03 -12.02 7.30
CA ALA A 4 -7.22 -11.30 6.86
C ALA A 4 -8.23 -12.26 6.19
N LYS A 5 -9.49 -12.18 6.59
CA LYS A 5 -10.59 -12.93 5.97
C LYS A 5 -11.23 -12.09 4.90
N LEU A 6 -10.86 -12.35 3.66
CA LEU A 6 -11.27 -11.56 2.50
C LEU A 6 -12.15 -12.36 1.55
N ILE A 7 -13.24 -11.72 1.13
CA ILE A 7 -14.06 -12.17 0.01
C ILE A 7 -14.19 -11.04 -1.02
N PHE A 8 -14.64 -11.36 -2.22
CA PHE A 8 -15.03 -10.35 -3.19
C PHE A 8 -16.54 -10.18 -3.17
N LYS A 9 -17.01 -8.96 -2.93
CA LYS A 9 -18.40 -8.52 -3.14
C LYS A 9 -18.37 -7.45 -4.23
N ASP A 10 -19.19 -7.58 -5.27
CA ASP A 10 -19.25 -6.61 -6.38
C ASP A 10 -17.85 -6.25 -6.94
N ASN A 11 -17.02 -7.27 -7.19
CA ASN A 11 -15.62 -7.15 -7.65
C ASN A 11 -14.66 -6.36 -6.74
N THR A 12 -15.07 -6.08 -5.50
CA THR A 12 -14.27 -5.32 -4.53
C THR A 12 -13.91 -6.19 -3.32
N PRO A 13 -12.66 -6.14 -2.81
CA PRO A 13 -12.26 -6.84 -1.59
C PRO A 13 -13.06 -6.34 -0.38
N PHE A 14 -13.67 -7.29 0.32
CA PHE A 14 -14.48 -7.07 1.51
C PHE A 14 -13.86 -7.82 2.69
N SER A 15 -13.60 -7.09 3.78
CA SER A 15 -13.13 -7.64 5.04
C SER A 15 -14.27 -8.27 5.81
N LEU A 16 -14.22 -9.58 6.05
CA LEU A 16 -15.13 -10.23 6.99
C LEU A 16 -14.79 -9.93 8.46
N ASP A 17 -13.55 -9.48 8.74
CA ASP A 17 -13.12 -9.16 10.10
C ASP A 17 -13.64 -7.78 10.54
N PHE A 18 -13.84 -6.85 9.60
CA PHE A 18 -14.34 -5.48 9.85
C PHE A 18 -15.74 -5.22 9.29
N ASP A 19 -16.32 -6.18 8.57
CA ASP A 19 -17.59 -6.06 7.84
C ASP A 19 -17.64 -4.83 6.91
N ASP A 20 -16.51 -4.51 6.27
CA ASP A 20 -16.34 -3.32 5.43
C ASP A 20 -15.49 -3.61 4.18
N PHE A 21 -15.62 -2.78 3.15
CA PHE A 21 -14.80 -2.84 1.95
C PHE A 21 -13.41 -2.23 2.19
N TYR A 22 -12.39 -2.78 1.53
CA TYR A 22 -11.04 -2.19 1.57
C TYR A 22 -10.95 -0.83 0.87
N PHE A 23 -11.89 -0.53 -0.02
CA PHE A 23 -12.10 0.78 -0.64
C PHE A 23 -13.54 0.86 -1.19
N ASN A 24 -14.06 2.07 -1.37
CA ASN A 24 -15.46 2.28 -1.72
C ASN A 24 -15.76 1.79 -3.17
N SER A 25 -16.77 0.95 -3.37
CA SER A 25 -16.90 0.08 -4.56
C SER A 25 -17.55 0.70 -5.81
N LYS A 26 -18.10 1.93 -5.75
CA LYS A 26 -18.80 2.55 -6.89
C LYS A 26 -18.03 3.62 -7.66
N ASP A 27 -17.19 4.40 -6.97
CA ASP A 27 -16.26 5.39 -7.56
C ASP A 27 -14.91 5.46 -6.81
N GLY A 28 -14.76 4.65 -5.76
CA GLY A 28 -13.68 4.77 -4.77
C GLY A 28 -12.28 4.46 -5.30
N LEU A 29 -12.18 3.96 -6.52
CA LEU A 29 -10.92 3.73 -7.21
C LEU A 29 -10.25 5.03 -7.64
N ASN A 30 -11.02 5.89 -8.31
CA ASN A 30 -10.58 7.22 -8.67
C ASN A 30 -10.57 8.09 -7.42
N GLU A 31 -11.54 7.92 -6.52
CA GLU A 31 -11.58 8.66 -5.26
C GLU A 31 -10.34 8.35 -4.38
N SER A 32 -9.94 7.10 -4.16
CA SER A 32 -8.71 6.78 -3.40
C SER A 32 -7.44 7.21 -4.15
N LYS A 33 -7.40 7.05 -5.49
CA LYS A 33 -6.30 7.59 -6.32
C LYS A 33 -6.14 9.10 -6.10
N PHE A 34 -7.25 9.84 -6.10
CA PHE A 34 -7.25 11.30 -5.97
C PHE A 34 -7.07 11.76 -4.52
N VAL A 35 -7.84 11.25 -3.56
CA VAL A 35 -7.90 11.76 -2.18
C VAL A 35 -6.56 11.56 -1.47
N TYR A 36 -6.01 10.34 -1.44
CA TYR A 36 -4.81 10.10 -0.63
C TYR A 36 -3.58 10.80 -1.23
N THR A 37 -3.36 10.66 -2.54
CA THR A 37 -2.16 11.23 -3.16
C THR A 37 -2.20 12.75 -3.30
N HIS A 38 -3.37 13.40 -3.23
CA HIS A 38 -3.48 14.87 -3.25
C HIS A 38 -3.69 15.48 -1.86
N SER A 39 -3.71 14.66 -0.79
CA SER A 39 -3.79 15.16 0.58
C SER A 39 -2.53 15.92 1.01
N PHE A 40 -1.44 15.79 0.27
CA PHE A 40 -0.18 16.47 0.54
C PHE A 40 0.55 16.85 -0.75
N GLU A 41 1.33 17.92 -0.67
CA GLU A 41 2.22 18.36 -1.74
C GLU A 41 3.66 17.98 -1.46
N TRP A 42 4.34 17.57 -2.54
CA TRP A 42 5.78 17.36 -2.46
C TRP A 42 6.50 18.69 -2.26
N LYS A 43 7.49 18.68 -1.39
CA LYS A 43 8.37 19.82 -1.13
C LYS A 43 9.81 19.39 -1.37
N ASN A 44 10.62 20.29 -1.92
CA ASN A 44 12.06 20.05 -2.01
C ASN A 44 12.67 20.14 -0.61
N GLN A 45 12.86 18.98 0.02
CA GLN A 45 13.43 18.83 1.35
C GLN A 45 14.21 17.52 1.42
N GLU A 46 15.03 17.35 2.46
CA GLU A 46 15.86 16.14 2.57
C GLU A 46 15.01 14.88 2.73
N ASN A 47 14.05 14.89 3.65
CA ASN A 47 13.21 13.75 3.99
C ASN A 47 11.73 14.14 4.04
N PHE A 48 10.84 13.25 3.63
CA PHE A 48 9.40 13.34 3.85
C PHE A 48 8.92 12.03 4.46
N ILE A 49 8.06 12.10 5.49
CA ILE A 49 7.60 10.92 6.23
C ILE A 49 6.08 10.85 6.13
N ILE A 50 5.55 9.68 5.79
CA ILE A 50 4.13 9.35 5.82
C ILE A 50 3.95 8.20 6.80
N ALA A 51 2.96 8.30 7.68
CA ALA A 51 2.54 7.23 8.56
C ALA A 51 1.09 6.88 8.27
N GLU A 52 0.81 5.61 8.03
CA GLU A 52 -0.50 5.06 7.73
C GLU A 52 -0.90 4.03 8.79
N SER A 53 -2.18 4.05 9.17
CA SER A 53 -2.81 3.01 9.97
C SER A 53 -3.58 2.09 9.03
N GLY A 54 -3.21 0.81 8.99
CA GLY A 54 -3.76 -0.19 8.08
C GLY A 54 -3.09 -0.13 6.71
N PHE A 55 -2.21 -1.09 6.42
CA PHE A 55 -1.59 -1.22 5.09
C PHE A 55 -2.58 -1.83 4.09
N GLY A 56 -3.36 -2.79 4.55
CA GLY A 56 -4.29 -3.58 3.77
C GLY A 56 -3.63 -4.20 2.54
N ILE A 57 -4.12 -3.82 1.36
CA ILE A 57 -3.56 -4.27 0.08
C ILE A 57 -2.36 -3.41 -0.40
N GLY A 58 -1.99 -2.36 0.33
CA GLY A 58 -0.87 -1.47 0.02
C GLY A 58 -1.19 -0.40 -1.04
N LEU A 59 -2.44 -0.23 -1.44
CA LEU A 59 -2.81 0.63 -2.57
C LEU A 59 -2.35 2.08 -2.40
N ASN A 60 -2.56 2.67 -1.22
CA ASN A 60 -2.11 4.03 -0.90
C ASN A 60 -0.59 4.17 -1.01
N PHE A 61 0.16 3.19 -0.50
CA PHE A 61 1.61 3.16 -0.62
C PHE A 61 2.04 3.10 -2.09
N PHE A 62 1.52 2.17 -2.89
CA PHE A 62 1.93 2.02 -4.29
C PHE A 62 1.56 3.25 -5.14
N LEU A 63 0.43 3.88 -4.87
CA LEU A 63 0.04 5.15 -5.50
C LEU A 63 1.00 6.29 -5.12
N THR A 64 1.35 6.38 -3.84
CA THR A 64 2.30 7.37 -3.33
C THR A 64 3.69 7.16 -3.94
N LEU A 65 4.17 5.91 -3.96
CA LEU A 65 5.44 5.53 -4.55
C LEU A 65 5.49 5.89 -6.03
N LYS A 66 4.43 5.56 -6.78
CA LYS A 66 4.33 5.94 -8.19
C LYS A 66 4.39 7.45 -8.39
N ARG A 67 3.63 8.24 -7.60
CA ARG A 67 3.69 9.71 -7.65
C ARG A 67 5.08 10.24 -7.31
N PHE A 68 5.75 9.65 -6.31
CA PHE A 68 7.10 10.03 -5.89
C PHE A 68 8.11 9.77 -7.02
N LEU A 69 8.12 8.57 -7.61
CA LEU A 69 9.06 8.22 -8.69
C LEU A 69 8.82 9.04 -9.97
N GLN A 70 7.57 9.39 -10.26
CA GLN A 70 7.21 10.21 -11.43
C GLN A 70 7.48 11.71 -11.22
N THR A 71 7.61 12.18 -9.98
CA THR A 71 7.89 13.59 -9.71
C THR A 71 9.37 13.88 -9.93
N THR A 72 9.67 14.95 -10.67
CA THR A 72 11.04 15.40 -10.93
C THR A 72 11.82 15.54 -9.62
N PRO A 73 13.07 15.03 -9.50
CA PRO A 73 13.84 15.08 -8.26
C PRO A 73 13.95 16.46 -7.60
N SER A 74 13.98 17.55 -8.38
CA SER A 74 14.02 18.93 -7.86
C SER A 74 12.68 19.43 -7.28
N LYS A 75 11.59 18.71 -7.52
CA LYS A 75 10.22 19.04 -7.07
C LYS A 75 9.71 18.07 -5.99
N ARG A 76 10.54 17.13 -5.53
CA ARG A 76 10.19 16.15 -4.50
C ARG A 76 11.22 16.10 -3.39
N PRO A 77 10.89 15.52 -2.24
CA PRO A 77 11.89 15.24 -1.22
C PRO A 77 12.96 14.28 -1.77
N LYS A 78 14.19 14.40 -1.27
CA LYS A 78 15.26 13.48 -1.68
C LYS A 78 14.92 12.05 -1.28
N LYS A 79 14.43 11.86 -0.05
CA LYS A 79 13.99 10.56 0.48
C LYS A 79 12.55 10.59 0.96
N LEU A 80 11.83 9.51 0.69
CA LEU A 80 10.49 9.26 1.22
C LEU A 80 10.56 8.09 2.21
N PHE A 81 10.07 8.30 3.42
CA PHE A 81 9.86 7.24 4.41
C PHE A 81 8.36 7.03 4.57
N TYR A 82 7.89 5.83 4.26
CA TYR A 82 6.50 5.43 4.43
C TYR A 82 6.46 4.37 5.52
N ILE A 83 5.67 4.60 6.55
CA ILE A 83 5.50 3.68 7.67
C ILE A 83 4.04 3.26 7.66
N SER A 84 3.77 1.96 7.67
CA SER A 84 2.41 1.44 7.75
C SER A 84 2.35 0.33 8.78
N VAL A 85 1.32 0.38 9.62
CA VAL A 85 1.08 -0.64 10.66
C VAL A 85 -0.15 -1.46 10.29
N GLU A 86 -0.02 -2.77 10.29
CA GLU A 86 -1.05 -3.71 9.86
C GLU A 86 -1.24 -4.84 10.87
N ALA A 87 -2.49 -5.05 11.29
CA ALA A 87 -2.89 -6.07 12.26
C ALA A 87 -3.27 -7.41 11.60
N PHE A 88 -3.55 -7.41 10.30
CA PHE A 88 -3.98 -8.58 9.53
C PHE A 88 -3.14 -8.77 8.27
N TYR A 89 -2.44 -9.89 8.18
CA TYR A 89 -1.61 -10.16 7.02
C TYR A 89 -2.46 -10.78 5.88
N ILE A 90 -2.11 -10.44 4.63
CA ILE A 90 -2.68 -11.03 3.41
C ILE A 90 -1.58 -11.86 2.73
N GLU A 91 -1.90 -13.07 2.28
CA GLU A 91 -0.90 -13.90 1.59
C GLU A 91 -0.47 -13.25 0.27
N LYS A 92 0.80 -13.38 -0.10
CA LYS A 92 1.36 -12.74 -1.30
C LYS A 92 0.63 -13.14 -2.59
N GLU A 93 0.20 -14.40 -2.72
CA GLU A 93 -0.59 -14.87 -3.87
C GLU A 93 -1.97 -14.23 -3.91
N GLN A 94 -2.59 -14.03 -2.74
CA GLN A 94 -3.89 -13.39 -2.62
C GLN A 94 -3.80 -11.89 -2.93
N LEU A 95 -2.74 -11.20 -2.51
CA LEU A 95 -2.46 -9.82 -2.92
C LEU A 95 -2.35 -9.70 -4.44
N ARG A 96 -1.61 -10.61 -5.08
CA ARG A 96 -1.50 -10.63 -6.55
C ARG A 96 -2.86 -10.80 -7.22
N GLU A 97 -3.67 -11.76 -6.77
CA GLU A 97 -5.01 -12.00 -7.29
C GLU A 97 -5.92 -10.77 -7.15
N ILE A 98 -5.83 -10.07 -6.00
CA ILE A 98 -6.56 -8.83 -5.77
C ILE A 98 -6.18 -7.78 -6.81
N TYR A 99 -4.89 -7.54 -7.02
CA TYR A 99 -4.45 -6.56 -8.03
C TYR A 99 -4.90 -6.92 -9.45
N GLN A 100 -4.96 -8.21 -9.79
CA GLN A 100 -5.45 -8.68 -11.08
C GLN A 100 -6.95 -8.44 -11.24
N LYS A 101 -7.76 -8.82 -10.25
CA LYS A 101 -9.21 -8.62 -10.26
C LYS A 101 -9.62 -7.15 -10.31
N LEU A 102 -8.81 -6.29 -9.70
CA LEU A 102 -9.04 -4.85 -9.73
C LEU A 102 -8.52 -4.14 -10.98
N GLY A 103 -7.81 -4.85 -11.86
CA GLY A 103 -7.25 -4.27 -13.08
C GLY A 103 -6.03 -3.37 -12.86
N PHE A 104 -5.41 -3.37 -11.68
CA PHE A 104 -4.18 -2.62 -11.39
C PHE A 104 -2.91 -3.40 -11.62
N TYR A 105 -3.01 -4.70 -11.81
CA TYR A 105 -1.85 -5.56 -11.88
C TYR A 105 -0.85 -5.07 -12.92
N GLU A 106 -1.27 -4.78 -14.15
CA GLU A 106 -0.36 -4.27 -15.19
C GLU A 106 0.17 -2.86 -14.87
N GLU A 107 -0.62 -2.00 -14.21
CA GLU A 107 -0.20 -0.65 -13.83
C GLU A 107 0.93 -0.65 -12.78
N PHE A 108 0.92 -1.60 -11.84
CA PHE A 108 1.88 -1.68 -10.74
C PHE A 108 2.80 -2.88 -10.80
N LYS A 109 2.77 -3.66 -11.90
CA LYS A 109 3.41 -4.98 -12.00
C LYS A 109 4.84 -4.99 -11.51
N GLU A 110 5.65 -4.06 -11.97
CA GLU A 110 7.08 -3.98 -11.63
C GLU A 110 7.28 -3.76 -10.12
N LEU A 111 6.60 -2.76 -9.55
CA LEU A 111 6.69 -2.42 -8.13
C LEU A 111 6.08 -3.52 -7.25
N LEU A 112 4.93 -4.06 -7.65
CA LEU A 112 4.22 -5.10 -6.93
C LEU A 112 5.04 -6.40 -6.90
N GLU A 113 5.57 -6.87 -8.02
CA GLU A 113 6.36 -8.11 -8.03
C GLU A 113 7.69 -7.95 -7.29
N GLN A 114 8.31 -6.77 -7.33
CA GLN A 114 9.47 -6.47 -6.48
C GLN A 114 9.12 -6.59 -4.99
N PHE A 115 7.98 -6.04 -4.58
CA PHE A 115 7.47 -6.16 -3.21
C PHE A 115 7.14 -7.61 -2.83
N LEU A 116 6.35 -8.31 -3.65
CA LEU A 116 5.89 -9.67 -3.42
C LEU A 116 7.04 -10.69 -3.34
N LYS A 117 8.15 -10.44 -4.06
CA LYS A 117 9.36 -11.27 -4.00
C LYS A 117 9.95 -11.34 -2.59
N PHE A 118 9.91 -10.24 -1.84
CA PHE A 118 10.46 -10.12 -0.50
C PHE A 118 9.37 -10.03 0.58
N TYR A 119 8.12 -10.24 0.21
CA TYR A 119 7.00 -10.14 1.14
C TYR A 119 7.19 -11.12 2.31
N PRO A 120 6.99 -10.67 3.56
CA PRO A 120 7.43 -11.44 4.71
C PRO A 120 6.64 -12.74 4.84
N LYS A 121 7.34 -13.83 5.12
CA LYS A 121 6.71 -15.10 5.53
C LYS A 121 6.33 -15.08 7.01
N ALA A 122 7.15 -14.39 7.81
CA ALA A 122 6.93 -14.22 9.23
C ALA A 122 5.84 -13.17 9.42
N LYS A 123 4.89 -13.50 10.30
CA LYS A 123 3.60 -12.80 10.40
C LYS A 123 3.64 -11.62 11.35
N GLU A 124 4.74 -11.43 12.08
CA GLU A 124 4.96 -10.33 13.03
C GLU A 124 6.35 -9.73 12.80
N GLY A 125 6.49 -8.43 13.07
CA GLY A 125 7.77 -7.71 13.03
C GLY A 125 7.77 -6.51 12.09
N ILE A 126 8.94 -5.88 11.97
CA ILE A 126 9.15 -4.68 11.16
C ILE A 126 9.98 -5.05 9.93
N TYR A 127 9.42 -4.80 8.76
CA TYR A 127 10.01 -5.16 7.47
C TYR A 127 10.25 -3.91 6.64
N ARG A 128 11.51 -3.60 6.35
CA ARG A 128 11.89 -2.47 5.51
C ARG A 128 12.10 -2.89 4.06
N PHE A 129 11.39 -2.24 3.15
CA PHE A 129 11.56 -2.32 1.70
C PHE A 129 12.18 -1.04 1.18
N TYR A 130 12.88 -1.13 0.04
CA TYR A 130 13.54 0.00 -0.60
C TYR A 130 13.17 0.07 -2.09
N PHE A 131 12.78 1.27 -2.53
CA PHE A 131 12.38 1.62 -3.89
C PHE A 131 12.94 3.01 -4.25
N GLU A 132 14.14 3.09 -4.83
CA GLU A 132 14.72 4.34 -5.37
C GLU A 132 14.49 5.59 -4.49
N ASP A 133 15.22 5.68 -3.38
CA ASP A 133 15.07 6.71 -2.34
C ASP A 133 13.74 6.71 -1.54
N CYS A 134 12.82 5.79 -1.84
CA CYS A 134 11.67 5.50 -0.98
C CYS A 134 11.93 4.27 -0.10
N PHE A 135 11.59 4.38 1.17
CA PHE A 135 11.66 3.31 2.17
C PHE A 135 10.25 3.04 2.67
N LEU A 136 9.83 1.77 2.66
CA LEU A 136 8.59 1.33 3.31
C LEU A 136 8.95 0.51 4.54
N ASP A 137 8.55 0.97 5.72
CA ASP A 137 8.49 0.17 6.93
C ASP A 137 7.09 -0.40 7.08
N LEU A 138 6.95 -1.70 6.82
CA LEU A 138 5.72 -2.43 7.06
C LEU A 138 5.82 -3.12 8.42
N VAL A 139 5.04 -2.64 9.37
CA VAL A 139 4.97 -3.15 10.74
C VAL A 139 3.77 -4.09 10.83
N PHE A 140 4.05 -5.38 11.04
CA PHE A 140 3.02 -6.37 11.35
C PHE A 140 2.92 -6.54 12.86
N GLU A 141 1.96 -5.83 13.46
CA GLU A 141 1.71 -5.81 14.89
C GLU A 141 0.24 -5.51 15.17
N ASP A 142 -0.30 -6.06 16.25
CA ASP A 142 -1.64 -5.72 16.74
C ASP A 142 -1.52 -4.45 17.60
N ILE A 143 -2.07 -3.32 17.14
CA ILE A 143 -2.11 -2.09 17.94
C ILE A 143 -3.25 -2.25 18.96
N ALA A 144 -2.94 -2.95 20.07
CA ALA A 144 -3.84 -3.11 21.20
C ALA A 144 -3.93 -1.86 22.07
#